data_AF-A0A917NN15-F1
#
_entry.id   AF-A0A917NN15-F1
#
_cell.length_a   1.000
_cell.length_b   1.000
_cell.length_c   1.000
_cell.angle_alpha   90.00
_cell.angle_beta   90.00
_cell.angle_gamma   90.00
#
_symmetry.space_group_name_H-M   'P 1'
#
loop_
_entity.id
_entity.type
_entity.pdbx_description
1 polymer ?
#
loop_
_entity_poly.entity_id
_entity_poly.type
_entity_poly.pdbx_seq_one_letter_code
_entity_poly.pdbx_strand_id
1 'polypeptide(L)'
;MVLRGAAILMLGLGLAACGDDVTETHPPAHDGSRTLSRAELRWCMFNDIRIEAARPDMRGAKQGQLQAFNLAVAEWNKSCRRYRYSRSDRDAVQGQIDARRAQLETEGKAQFAVREAGG
;
A
#
# COMPACT_ATOMS: atom_id res chain seq x y z
N MET A 1 -37.00 45.22 -27.28
CA MET A 1 -37.43 44.83 -25.91
C MET A 1 -36.35 43.95 -25.32
N VAL A 2 -35.81 44.38 -24.18
CA VAL A 2 -34.62 43.84 -23.52
C VAL A 2 -35.06 42.70 -22.61
N LEU A 3 -34.56 41.48 -22.77
CA LEU A 3 -34.61 40.47 -21.72
C LEU A 3 -33.20 40.26 -21.16
N ARG A 4 -33.02 40.82 -19.96
CA ARG A 4 -31.96 40.56 -18.97
C ARG A 4 -31.96 39.05 -18.70
N GLY A 5 -30.86 38.30 -18.76
CA GLY A 5 -29.69 38.45 -17.90
C GLY A 5 -29.82 37.51 -16.70
N ALA A 6 -29.16 36.35 -16.76
CA ALA A 6 -28.82 35.55 -15.58
C ALA A 6 -27.58 34.70 -15.92
N ALA A 7 -26.41 35.29 -15.72
CA ALA A 7 -25.14 34.59 -15.75
C ALA A 7 -25.08 33.68 -14.51
N ILE A 8 -25.18 32.36 -14.72
CA ILE A 8 -24.89 31.38 -13.68
C ILE A 8 -23.36 31.33 -13.57
N LEU A 9 -22.81 32.13 -12.64
CA LEU A 9 -21.46 31.91 -12.14
C LEU A 9 -21.47 30.58 -11.39
N MET A 10 -21.14 29.50 -12.09
CA MET A 10 -20.62 28.30 -11.46
C MET A 10 -19.24 28.65 -10.93
N LEU A 11 -19.20 29.25 -9.73
CA LEU A 11 -17.97 29.34 -8.94
C LEU A 11 -17.45 27.93 -8.77
N GLY A 12 -16.36 27.63 -9.47
CA GLY A 12 -15.58 26.43 -9.26
C GLY A 12 -15.09 26.42 -7.83
N LEU A 13 -15.77 25.67 -6.97
CA LEU A 13 -15.09 25.01 -5.88
C LEU A 13 -14.26 23.90 -6.53
N GLY A 14 -13.02 24.25 -6.86
CA GLY A 14 -11.98 23.24 -6.96
C GLY A 14 -11.96 22.50 -5.63
N LEU A 15 -12.60 21.33 -5.59
CA LEU A 15 -12.20 20.29 -4.67
C LEU A 15 -10.73 20.04 -5.03
N ALA A 16 -9.82 20.71 -4.33
CA ALA A 16 -8.57 20.09 -4.01
C ALA A 16 -8.95 18.84 -3.22
N ALA A 17 -9.21 17.75 -3.94
CA ALA A 17 -9.04 16.45 -3.38
C ALA A 17 -7.58 16.46 -2.91
N CYS A 18 -7.37 16.62 -1.60
CA CYS A 18 -6.15 16.21 -0.95
C CYS A 18 -6.09 14.70 -1.18
N GLY A 19 -5.68 14.29 -2.38
CA GLY A 19 -5.33 12.92 -2.64
C GLY A 19 -4.11 12.67 -1.80
N ASP A 20 -4.28 11.95 -0.69
CA ASP A 20 -3.15 11.40 0.03
C ASP A 20 -2.30 10.66 -1.00
N ASP A 21 -1.09 11.16 -1.25
CA ASP A 21 -0.13 10.44 -2.09
C ASP A 21 0.12 9.09 -1.41
N VAL A 22 -0.38 8.02 -2.05
CA VAL A 22 -0.25 6.63 -1.62
C VAL A 22 0.70 5.84 -2.50
N THR A 23 1.48 6.52 -3.33
CA THR A 23 2.56 5.91 -4.13
C THR A 23 3.48 5.05 -3.26
N GLU A 24 3.57 3.76 -3.54
CA GLU A 24 4.53 2.89 -2.87
C GLU A 24 5.83 2.88 -3.66
N THR A 25 6.97 2.97 -2.98
CA THR A 25 8.29 2.80 -3.61
C THR A 25 9.02 1.68 -2.90
N HIS A 26 9.39 0.62 -3.63
CA HIS A 26 10.16 -0.45 -3.02
C HIS A 26 11.52 0.09 -2.55
N PRO A 27 11.89 -0.05 -1.26
CA PRO A 27 13.19 0.39 -0.79
C PRO A 27 14.28 -0.48 -1.41
N PRO A 28 15.40 0.09 -1.92
CA PRO A 28 16.58 -0.71 -2.19
C PRO A 28 17.07 -1.36 -0.89
N ALA A 29 17.60 -2.58 -1.00
CA ALA A 29 18.19 -3.29 0.11
C ALA A 29 19.30 -2.46 0.78
N HIS A 30 19.35 -2.48 2.11
CA HIS A 30 20.31 -1.70 2.89
C HIS A 30 20.72 -2.39 4.20
N ASP A 31 21.82 -1.94 4.80
CA ASP A 31 22.35 -2.42 6.08
C ASP A 31 21.63 -1.85 7.32
N GLY A 32 20.66 -0.95 7.12
CA GLY A 32 19.86 -0.30 8.16
C GLY A 32 20.42 1.03 8.69
N SER A 33 21.41 1.59 7.99
CA SER A 33 21.95 2.92 8.27
C SER A 33 21.07 4.08 7.77
N ARG A 34 20.17 3.84 6.81
CA ARG A 34 19.39 4.91 6.17
C ARG A 34 17.99 5.10 6.76
N THR A 35 17.51 6.34 6.61
CA THR A 35 16.11 6.70 6.85
C THR A 35 15.30 6.51 5.56
N LEU A 36 14.17 5.80 5.64
CA LEU A 36 13.26 5.62 4.51
C LEU A 36 12.52 6.92 4.21
N SER A 37 12.27 7.17 2.93
CA SER A 37 11.27 8.16 2.51
C SER A 37 9.86 7.69 2.89
N ARG A 38 8.89 8.61 2.89
CA ARG A 38 7.49 8.26 3.16
C ARG A 38 6.90 7.26 2.16
N ALA A 39 7.32 7.29 0.90
CA ALA A 39 6.86 6.32 -0.13
C ALA A 39 7.44 4.92 0.09
N GLU A 40 8.67 4.84 0.61
CA GLU A 40 9.32 3.59 0.97
C GLU A 40 8.76 3.01 2.27
N LEU A 41 8.44 3.87 3.23
CA LEU A 41 7.75 3.49 4.45
C LEU A 41 6.33 2.94 4.17
N ARG A 42 5.60 3.55 3.22
CA ARG A 42 4.32 3.02 2.71
C ARG A 42 4.50 1.59 2.21
N TRP A 43 5.47 1.36 1.31
CA TRP A 43 5.72 0.02 0.78
C TRP A 43 5.96 -0.99 1.91
N CYS A 44 6.81 -0.65 2.88
CA CYS A 44 7.10 -1.53 4.01
C CYS A 44 5.88 -1.84 4.88
N MET A 45 5.15 -0.82 5.32
CA MET A 45 4.03 -1.01 6.25
C MET A 45 2.79 -1.60 5.57
N PHE A 46 2.56 -1.29 4.28
CA PHE A 46 1.43 -1.87 3.55
C PHE A 46 1.69 -3.33 3.20
N ASN A 47 2.93 -3.68 2.79
CA ASN A 47 3.27 -5.08 2.53
C ASN A 47 3.28 -5.94 3.80
N ASP A 48 3.59 -5.37 4.98
CA ASP A 48 3.43 -6.09 6.26
C ASP A 48 1.99 -6.57 6.45
N ILE A 49 1.00 -5.68 6.22
CA ILE A 49 -0.43 -6.04 6.29
C ILE A 49 -0.81 -7.06 5.22
N ARG A 50 -0.36 -6.88 3.98
CA ARG A 50 -0.65 -7.83 2.89
C ARG A 50 -0.12 -9.23 3.19
N ILE A 51 1.11 -9.32 3.71
CA ILE A 51 1.76 -10.58 4.09
C ILE A 51 1.03 -11.23 5.26
N GLU A 52 0.72 -10.48 6.32
CA GLU A 52 0.02 -11.02 7.48
C GLU A 52 -1.42 -11.47 7.14
N ALA A 53 -2.12 -10.74 6.27
CA ALA A 53 -3.46 -11.11 5.83
C ALA A 53 -3.49 -12.43 5.03
N ALA A 54 -2.43 -12.72 4.28
CA ALA A 54 -2.30 -13.95 3.49
C ALA A 54 -1.76 -15.15 4.29
N ARG A 55 -1.08 -14.90 5.41
CA ARG A 55 -0.41 -15.94 6.22
C ARG A 55 -1.31 -17.12 6.61
N PRO A 56 -2.59 -16.94 7.01
CA PRO A 56 -3.46 -18.05 7.36
C PRO A 56 -3.72 -19.02 6.20
N ASP A 57 -3.78 -18.50 4.96
CA ASP A 57 -4.09 -19.27 3.75
C ASP A 57 -2.91 -20.17 3.33
N MET A 58 -1.72 -19.93 3.87
CA MET A 58 -0.51 -20.72 3.56
C MET A 58 -0.54 -22.11 4.20
N ARG A 59 -1.42 -22.36 5.17
CA ARG A 59 -1.58 -23.69 5.76
C ARG A 59 -2.24 -24.63 4.76
N GLY A 60 -1.46 -25.56 4.21
CA GLY A 60 -1.94 -26.52 3.20
C GLY A 60 -1.94 -25.95 1.77
N ALA A 61 -1.34 -24.78 1.56
CA ALA A 61 -1.18 -24.20 0.23
C ALA A 61 -0.26 -25.05 -0.66
N LYS A 62 -0.45 -24.94 -1.99
CA LYS A 62 0.39 -25.63 -2.98
C LYS A 62 1.82 -25.09 -2.92
N GLN A 63 2.81 -25.89 -3.34
CA GLN A 63 4.23 -25.50 -3.32
C GLN A 63 4.49 -24.15 -4.00
N GLY A 64 3.84 -23.87 -5.13
CA GLY A 64 3.99 -22.58 -5.83
C GLY A 64 3.50 -21.38 -5.02
N GLN A 65 2.41 -21.52 -4.27
CA GLN A 65 1.90 -20.47 -3.40
C GLN A 65 2.85 -20.21 -2.24
N LEU A 66 3.33 -21.28 -1.59
CA LEU A 66 4.33 -21.19 -0.52
C LEU A 66 5.62 -20.53 -1.00
N GLN A 67 6.08 -20.86 -2.20
CA GLN A 67 7.27 -20.24 -2.79
C GLN A 67 7.07 -18.75 -3.03
N ALA A 68 5.95 -18.34 -3.65
CA ALA A 68 5.64 -16.94 -3.88
C ALA A 68 5.53 -16.15 -2.57
N PHE A 69 4.84 -16.71 -1.57
CA PHE A 69 4.72 -16.11 -0.24
C PHE A 69 6.08 -15.95 0.45
N ASN A 70 6.91 -17.00 0.43
CA ASN A 70 8.24 -16.95 1.03
C ASN A 70 9.17 -15.95 0.33
N LEU A 71 9.06 -15.77 -0.98
CA LEU A 71 9.79 -14.73 -1.71
C LEU A 71 9.36 -13.33 -1.28
N ALA A 72 8.05 -13.08 -1.12
CA ALA A 72 7.54 -11.82 -0.63
C ALA A 72 8.01 -11.51 0.81
N VAL A 73 7.95 -12.52 1.70
CA VAL A 73 8.47 -12.42 3.08
C VAL A 73 9.99 -12.16 3.09
N ALA A 74 10.75 -12.82 2.21
CA ALA A 74 12.20 -12.63 2.13
C ALA A 74 12.56 -11.21 1.66
N GLU A 75 11.87 -10.69 0.65
CA GLU A 75 12.09 -9.33 0.14
C GLU A 75 11.71 -8.29 1.20
N TRP A 76 10.55 -8.45 1.83
CA TRP A 76 10.14 -7.58 2.94
C TRP A 76 11.17 -7.60 4.08
N ASN A 77 11.67 -8.77 4.46
CA ASN A 77 12.70 -8.88 5.51
C ASN A 77 14.01 -8.16 5.13
N LYS A 78 14.39 -8.19 3.85
CA LYS A 78 15.61 -7.56 3.35
C LYS A 78 15.49 -6.03 3.33
N SER A 79 14.35 -5.52 2.90
CA SER A 79 14.12 -4.09 2.68
C SER A 79 13.57 -3.38 3.92
N CYS A 80 12.82 -4.08 4.77
CA CYS A 80 11.99 -3.49 5.82
C CYS A 80 12.26 -4.03 7.24
N ARG A 81 13.19 -4.96 7.48
CA ARG A 81 13.40 -5.44 8.86
C ARG A 81 14.25 -4.50 9.73
N ARG A 82 15.08 -3.66 9.11
CA ARG A 82 16.04 -2.79 9.82
C ARG A 82 16.08 -1.43 9.14
N TYR A 83 15.13 -0.56 9.45
CA TYR A 83 15.09 0.78 8.87
C TYR A 83 14.87 1.87 9.92
N ARG A 84 15.36 3.07 9.61
CA ARG A 84 15.03 4.29 10.37
C ARG A 84 13.91 5.02 9.66
N TYR A 85 13.12 5.75 10.41
CA TYR A 85 12.01 6.55 9.89
C TYR A 85 11.77 7.76 10.77
N SER A 86 11.24 8.84 10.18
CA SER A 86 10.69 9.93 10.97
C SER A 86 9.38 9.50 11.62
N ARG A 87 9.14 9.94 12.86
CA ARG A 87 7.85 9.74 13.53
C ARG A 87 6.69 10.37 12.75
N SER A 88 6.90 11.55 12.17
CA SER A 88 5.87 12.23 11.37
C SER A 88 5.46 11.43 10.14
N ASP A 89 6.42 10.81 9.45
CA ASP A 89 6.14 9.96 8.29
C ASP A 89 5.43 8.68 8.72
N ARG A 90 5.86 8.05 9.81
CA ARG A 90 5.20 6.85 10.34
C ARG A 90 3.76 7.11 10.75
N ASP A 91 3.50 8.23 11.43
CA ASP A 91 2.14 8.58 11.86
C ASP A 91 1.25 8.88 10.65
N ALA A 92 1.78 9.55 9.61
CA ALA A 92 1.05 9.76 8.36
C ALA A 92 0.72 8.44 7.65
N VAL A 93 1.69 7.53 7.50
CA VAL A 93 1.47 6.22 6.87
C VAL A 93 0.52 5.35 7.70
N GLN A 94 0.56 5.46 9.03
CA GLN A 94 -0.42 4.79 9.90
C GLN A 94 -1.85 5.26 9.62
N GLY A 95 -2.08 6.58 9.45
CA GLY A 95 -3.40 7.09 9.07
C GLY A 95 -3.88 6.53 7.72
N GLN A 96 -2.96 6.37 6.76
CA GLN A 96 -3.28 5.74 5.47
C GLN A 96 -3.63 4.26 5.60
N ILE A 97 -2.94 3.53 6.49
CA ILE A 97 -3.28 2.14 6.83
C ILE A 97 -4.68 2.06 7.40
N ASP A 98 -5.00 2.91 8.38
CA ASP A 98 -6.28 2.85 9.08
C ASP A 98 -7.44 3.12 8.11
N ALA A 99 -7.26 4.01 7.14
CA ALA A 99 -8.23 4.27 6.07
C ALA A 99 -8.36 3.13 5.04
N ARG A 100 -7.35 2.27 4.87
CA ARG A 100 -7.25 1.30 3.76
C ARG A 100 -7.09 -0.16 4.19
N ARG A 101 -7.13 -0.45 5.49
CA ARG A 101 -6.78 -1.77 6.02
C ARG A 101 -7.50 -2.91 5.32
N ALA A 102 -8.83 -2.81 5.15
CA ALA A 102 -9.61 -3.85 4.48
C ALA A 102 -9.19 -4.08 3.01
N GLN A 103 -8.81 -3.01 2.31
CA GLN A 103 -8.27 -3.10 0.95
C GLN A 103 -6.92 -3.83 0.95
N LEU A 104 -5.98 -3.43 1.82
CA LEU A 104 -4.65 -4.05 1.93
C LEU A 104 -4.74 -5.55 2.29
N GLU A 105 -5.64 -5.91 3.20
CA GLU A 105 -5.88 -7.32 3.56
C GLU A 105 -6.42 -8.13 2.37
N THR A 106 -7.33 -7.53 1.58
CA THR A 106 -7.88 -8.15 0.37
C THR A 106 -6.80 -8.32 -0.70
N GLU A 107 -5.97 -7.30 -0.92
CA GLU A 107 -4.82 -7.36 -1.83
C GLU A 107 -3.85 -8.48 -1.44
N GLY A 108 -3.53 -8.60 -0.15
CA GLY A 108 -2.65 -9.64 0.38
C GLY A 108 -3.15 -11.04 0.08
N LYS A 109 -4.42 -11.33 0.39
CA LYS A 109 -5.03 -12.64 0.11
C LYS A 109 -5.05 -12.95 -1.39
N ALA A 110 -5.41 -11.95 -2.20
CA ALA A 110 -5.46 -12.11 -3.65
C ALA A 110 -4.08 -12.35 -4.29
N GLN A 111 -3.01 -11.77 -3.72
CA GLN A 111 -1.65 -11.85 -4.25
C GLN A 111 -1.12 -13.29 -4.36
N PHE A 112 -1.52 -14.18 -3.44
CA PHE A 112 -1.03 -15.57 -3.38
C PHE A 112 -2.15 -16.60 -3.63
N ALA A 113 -3.35 -16.15 -3.97
CA ALA A 113 -4.41 -17.01 -4.44
C ALA A 113 -3.98 -17.68 -5.76
N VAL A 114 -4.31 -18.96 -5.92
CA VAL A 114 -4.08 -19.66 -7.19
C VAL A 114 -4.84 -18.92 -8.28
N ARG A 115 -4.14 -18.40 -9.30
CA ARG A 115 -4.80 -18.22 -10.60
C ARG A 115 -4.93 -19.60 -11.16
N GLU A 116 -6.14 -20.17 -11.11
CA GLU A 116 -6.49 -21.37 -11.85
C GLU A 116 -6.40 -21.02 -13.35
N ALA A 117 -5.18 -20.94 -13.89
CA ALA A 117 -4.96 -21.10 -15.30
C ALA A 117 -5.23 -22.58 -15.57
N GLY A 118 -6.29 -22.84 -16.33
CA GLY A 118 -6.90 -24.15 -16.52
C GLY A 118 -5.92 -25.29 -16.73
N GLY A 119 -6.27 -26.44 -16.14
CA GLY A 119 -5.64 -27.72 -16.44
C GLY A 119 -5.86 -28.19 -17.87
#